data_AF-A0A9X9WVI3-F1
#
_entry.id   AF-A0A9X9WVI3-F1
#
_cell.length_a   1.000
_cell.length_b   1.000
_cell.length_c   1.000
_cell.angle_alpha   90.00
_cell.angle_beta   90.00
_cell.angle_gamma   90.00
#
_symmetry.space_group_name_H-M   'P 1'
#
loop_
_entity.id
_entity.type
_entity.pdbx_description
1 polymer ?
#
loop_
_entity_poly.entity_id
_entity_poly.type
_entity_poly.pdbx_seq_one_letter_code
_entity_poly.pdbx_strand_id
1 'polypeptide(L)'
;MTKRIRLPHPPEHRSLNAAARAAGIDGATAAGRVHRGWTPEHAVSTPPISPERPVKVGDRVFASRAEALAAAGLVESTIRARMARGISRADALAMGKRPSGRPPGAIREAALAAGLHPSVVWGRLRIGWSLPRALSVAPKRYRTRRQAAAITEGR
;
A
#
# COMPACT_ATOMS: atom_id res chain seq x y z
N MET A 1 24.22 -24.80 -24.73
CA MET A 1 23.41 -25.97 -25.11
C MET A 1 22.13 -25.99 -24.29
N THR A 2 21.01 -25.54 -24.84
CA THR A 2 19.72 -25.51 -24.13
C THR A 2 19.12 -26.92 -24.15
N LYS A 3 19.11 -27.62 -23.00
CA LYS A 3 18.45 -28.92 -22.86
C LYS A 3 16.95 -28.74 -23.13
N ARG A 4 16.49 -29.21 -24.30
CA ARG A 4 15.06 -29.33 -24.61
C ARG A 4 14.50 -30.48 -23.80
N ILE A 5 13.77 -30.15 -22.74
CA ILE A 5 12.99 -31.13 -21.96
C ILE A 5 11.86 -31.62 -22.88
N ARG A 6 11.90 -32.90 -23.30
CA ARG A 6 10.77 -33.56 -23.97
C ARG A 6 9.74 -33.91 -22.90
N LEU A 7 8.55 -33.33 -23.00
CA LEU A 7 7.40 -33.67 -22.18
C LEU A 7 6.66 -34.85 -22.82
N PRO A 8 6.36 -35.94 -22.08
CA PRO A 8 5.40 -36.93 -22.53
C PRO A 8 3.99 -36.30 -22.53
N HIS A 9 3.18 -36.71 -23.51
CA HIS A 9 1.91 -36.11 -23.94
C HIS A 9 0.77 -36.24 -22.90
N PRO A 10 -0.25 -35.37 -22.90
CA PRO A 10 -1.35 -35.47 -23.87
C PRO A 10 -1.06 -34.64 -25.12
N PRO A 11 -1.55 -35.09 -26.29
CA PRO A 11 -1.20 -34.48 -27.57
C PRO A 11 -1.71 -33.04 -27.60
N GLU A 12 -1.11 -32.19 -28.43
CA GLU A 12 -1.62 -30.90 -28.94
C GLU A 12 -0.88 -29.62 -28.53
N HIS A 13 -0.02 -29.61 -27.50
CA HIS A 13 0.65 -28.37 -27.09
C HIS A 13 2.18 -28.42 -27.16
N ARG A 14 2.72 -27.72 -28.18
CA ARG A 14 4.17 -27.66 -28.52
C ARG A 14 5.06 -27.03 -27.43
N SER A 15 4.49 -26.46 -26.38
CA SER A 15 5.20 -25.82 -25.27
C SER A 15 4.38 -25.81 -23.98
N LEU A 16 5.06 -25.68 -22.84
CA LEU A 16 4.43 -25.54 -21.52
C LEU A 16 3.44 -24.36 -21.47
N ASN A 17 3.74 -23.26 -22.15
CA ASN A 17 2.84 -22.10 -22.24
C ASN A 17 1.55 -22.41 -23.03
N ALA A 18 1.65 -23.20 -24.10
CA ALA A 18 0.46 -23.63 -24.85
C ALA A 18 -0.41 -24.55 -23.99
N ALA A 19 0.21 -25.48 -23.25
CA ALA A 19 -0.49 -26.36 -22.31
C ALA A 19 -1.14 -25.58 -21.16
N ALA A 20 -0.43 -24.60 -20.59
CA ALA A 20 -0.96 -23.74 -19.53
C ALA A 20 -2.16 -22.93 -20.00
N ARG A 21 -2.10 -22.30 -21.19
CA ARG A 21 -3.24 -21.55 -21.74
C ARG A 21 -4.46 -22.43 -22.00
N ALA A 22 -4.24 -23.63 -22.56
CA ALA A 22 -5.34 -24.57 -22.79
C ALA A 22 -5.99 -25.04 -21.48
N ALA A 23 -5.20 -25.17 -20.41
CA ALA A 23 -5.69 -25.46 -19.07
C ALA A 23 -6.24 -24.22 -18.32
N GLY A 24 -6.27 -23.03 -18.94
CA GLY A 24 -6.74 -21.80 -18.31
C GLY A 24 -5.82 -21.23 -17.23
N ILE A 25 -4.54 -21.63 -17.21
CA ILE A 25 -3.53 -21.18 -16.25
C ILE A 25 -2.56 -20.21 -16.92
N ASP A 26 -2.14 -19.18 -16.19
CA ASP A 26 -1.07 -18.31 -16.64
C ASP A 26 0.25 -19.08 -16.85
N GLY A 27 0.92 -18.84 -17.98
CA GLY A 27 2.14 -19.53 -18.37
C GLY A 27 3.29 -19.32 -17.37
N ALA A 28 3.39 -18.14 -16.76
CA ALA A 28 4.41 -17.87 -15.74
C ALA A 28 4.14 -18.64 -14.45
N THR A 29 2.86 -18.86 -14.11
CA THR A 29 2.47 -19.72 -12.97
C THR A 29 2.88 -21.18 -13.21
N ALA A 30 2.59 -21.74 -14.38
CA ALA A 30 3.01 -23.10 -14.74
C ALA A 30 4.55 -23.25 -14.76
N ALA A 31 5.26 -22.30 -15.36
CA ALA A 31 6.72 -22.29 -15.39
C ALA A 31 7.32 -22.19 -13.97
N GLY A 32 6.75 -21.33 -13.11
CA GLY A 32 7.16 -21.19 -11.72
C GLY A 32 6.96 -22.46 -10.90
N ARG A 33 5.90 -23.24 -11.17
CA ARG A 33 5.67 -24.55 -10.54
C ARG A 33 6.73 -25.57 -10.96
N VAL A 34 7.01 -25.67 -12.27
CA VAL A 34 8.06 -26.57 -12.78
C VAL A 34 9.42 -26.21 -12.19
N HIS A 35 9.74 -24.91 -12.07
CA HIS A 35 10.97 -24.46 -11.43
C HIS A 35 11.08 -24.88 -9.95
N ARG A 36 9.95 -25.06 -9.26
CA ARG A 36 9.89 -25.59 -7.88
C ARG A 36 9.85 -27.12 -7.82
N GLY A 37 10.17 -27.80 -8.92
CA GLY A 37 10.24 -29.25 -9.00
C GLY A 37 8.92 -29.96 -9.31
N TRP A 38 7.87 -29.23 -9.70
CA TRP A 38 6.62 -29.88 -10.10
C TRP A 38 6.77 -30.56 -11.46
N THR A 39 6.07 -31.67 -11.65
CA THR A 39 5.95 -32.23 -12.99
C THR A 39 5.16 -31.26 -13.88
N PRO A 40 5.52 -31.13 -15.17
CA PRO A 40 4.83 -30.26 -16.10
C PRO A 40 3.32 -30.52 -16.20
N GLU A 41 2.90 -31.77 -16.09
CA GLU A 41 1.50 -32.19 -16.02
C GLU A 41 0.81 -31.63 -14.77
N HIS A 42 1.38 -31.85 -13.59
CA HIS A 42 0.83 -31.36 -12.33
C HIS A 42 0.82 -29.82 -12.28
N ALA A 43 1.81 -29.19 -12.92
CA ALA A 43 1.93 -27.74 -13.02
C ALA A 43 0.82 -27.10 -13.86
N VAL A 44 0.30 -27.77 -14.88
CA VAL A 44 -0.82 -27.28 -15.72
C VAL A 44 -2.18 -27.78 -15.27
N SER A 45 -2.26 -28.92 -14.56
CA SER A 45 -3.54 -29.49 -14.12
C SER A 45 -4.04 -28.91 -12.79
N THR A 46 -3.13 -28.42 -11.94
CA THR A 46 -3.53 -27.88 -10.63
C THR A 46 -4.04 -26.45 -10.78
N PRO A 47 -5.28 -26.11 -10.40
CA PRO A 47 -5.75 -24.72 -10.49
C PRO A 47 -4.87 -23.79 -9.63
N PRO A 48 -4.61 -22.55 -10.06
CA PRO A 48 -3.90 -21.58 -9.25
C PRO A 48 -4.69 -21.33 -7.96
N ILE A 49 -4.08 -21.69 -6.82
CA ILE A 49 -4.57 -21.26 -5.52
C ILE A 49 -4.20 -19.79 -5.41
N SER A 50 -5.09 -18.91 -5.87
CA SER A 50 -5.04 -17.50 -5.54
C SER A 50 -5.94 -17.30 -4.34
N PRO A 51 -5.44 -17.45 -3.09
CA PRO A 51 -6.22 -16.93 -1.99
C PRO A 51 -6.16 -15.40 -2.15
N GLU A 52 -7.24 -14.82 -2.64
CA GLU A 52 -7.50 -13.42 -2.32
C GLU A 52 -7.58 -13.39 -0.79
N ARG A 53 -6.47 -13.00 -0.17
CA ARG A 53 -6.39 -12.95 1.28
C ARG A 53 -7.24 -11.77 1.71
N PRO A 54 -8.25 -11.98 2.57
CA PRO A 54 -9.05 -10.88 3.05
C PRO A 54 -8.15 -9.87 3.76
N VAL A 55 -8.38 -8.59 3.48
CA VAL A 55 -7.59 -7.49 4.02
C VAL A 55 -8.42 -6.79 5.09
N LYS A 56 -7.93 -6.81 6.33
CA LYS A 56 -8.53 -6.03 7.43
C LYS A 56 -7.96 -4.61 7.42
N VAL A 57 -8.84 -3.61 7.42
CA VAL A 57 -8.51 -2.18 7.55
C VAL A 57 -9.41 -1.57 8.61
N GLY A 58 -8.85 -1.28 9.78
CA GLY A 58 -9.64 -0.90 10.95
C GLY A 58 -10.63 -2.01 11.32
N ASP A 59 -11.91 -1.68 11.39
CA ASP A 59 -13.00 -2.60 11.74
C ASP A 59 -13.62 -3.30 10.52
N ARG A 60 -13.19 -2.94 9.30
CA ARG A 60 -13.73 -3.51 8.06
C ARG A 60 -12.81 -4.59 7.50
N VAL A 61 -13.41 -5.67 7.00
CA VAL A 61 -12.72 -6.74 6.27
C VAL A 61 -13.16 -6.68 4.82
N PHE A 62 -12.19 -6.63 3.91
CA PHE A 62 -12.41 -6.66 2.47
C PHE A 62 -12.06 -8.03 1.93
N ALA A 63 -12.81 -8.54 0.94
CA ALA A 63 -12.57 -9.83 0.33
C ALA A 63 -11.24 -9.84 -0.44
N SER A 64 -10.88 -8.71 -1.04
CA SER A 64 -9.62 -8.56 -1.78
C SER A 64 -8.94 -7.23 -1.53
N ARG A 65 -7.64 -7.18 -1.86
CA ARG A 65 -6.88 -5.93 -1.85
C ARG A 65 -7.45 -4.89 -2.83
N ALA A 66 -7.94 -5.35 -3.99
CA ALA A 66 -8.52 -4.46 -5.00
C ALA A 66 -9.79 -3.79 -4.47
N GLU A 67 -10.63 -4.55 -3.77
CA GLU A 67 -11.82 -4.03 -3.11
C GLU A 67 -11.47 -3.01 -2.02
N ALA A 68 -10.47 -3.29 -1.17
CA ALA A 68 -10.01 -2.36 -0.15
C ALA A 68 -9.51 -1.03 -0.73
N LEU A 69 -8.81 -1.08 -1.87
CA LEU A 69 -8.34 0.11 -2.59
C LEU A 69 -9.50 0.92 -3.18
N ALA A 70 -10.45 0.23 -3.82
CA ALA A 70 -11.64 0.86 -4.39
C ALA A 70 -12.47 1.55 -3.31
N ALA A 71 -12.71 0.88 -2.18
CA ALA A 71 -13.43 1.45 -1.04
C ALA A 71 -12.71 2.67 -0.43
N ALA A 72 -11.38 2.70 -0.46
CA ALA A 72 -10.58 3.83 0.01
C ALA A 72 -10.41 4.96 -1.03
N GLY A 73 -10.85 4.76 -2.27
CA GLY A 73 -10.63 5.69 -3.38
C GLY A 73 -9.15 5.88 -3.73
N LEU A 74 -8.35 4.82 -3.59
CA LEU A 74 -6.90 4.82 -3.75
C LEU A 74 -6.43 3.94 -4.91
N VAL A 75 -5.30 4.31 -5.50
CA VAL A 75 -4.57 3.49 -6.48
C VAL A 75 -3.39 2.78 -5.82
N GLU A 76 -3.02 1.60 -6.32
CA GLU A 76 -1.93 0.78 -5.74
C GLU A 76 -0.60 1.52 -5.64
N SER A 77 -0.29 2.40 -6.60
CA SER A 77 0.92 3.24 -6.57
C SER A 77 0.97 4.15 -5.33
N THR A 78 -0.18 4.62 -4.84
CA THR A 78 -0.26 5.44 -3.62
C THR A 78 0.08 4.62 -2.38
N ILE A 79 -0.43 3.39 -2.30
CA ILE A 79 -0.10 2.48 -1.18
C ILE A 79 1.39 2.12 -1.20
N ARG A 80 1.94 1.78 -2.37
CA ARG A 80 3.38 1.49 -2.51
C ARG A 80 4.25 2.67 -2.05
N ALA A 81 3.91 3.89 -2.45
CA ALA A 81 4.64 5.08 -2.02
C ALA A 81 4.53 5.35 -0.51
N ARG A 82 3.44 4.94 0.14
CA ARG A 82 3.27 5.02 1.61
C ARG A 82 4.12 3.95 2.30
N MET A 83 4.09 2.71 1.80
CA MET A 83 4.91 1.62 2.32
C MET A 83 6.41 1.87 2.20
N ALA A 84 6.86 2.50 1.10
CA ALA A 84 8.25 2.92 0.93
C ALA A 84 8.72 3.93 2.00
N ARG A 85 7.79 4.59 2.70
CA ARG A 85 8.06 5.49 3.83
C ARG A 85 7.90 4.81 5.20
N GLY A 86 7.79 3.48 5.22
CA GLY A 86 7.62 2.68 6.44
C GLY A 86 6.18 2.62 6.98
N ILE A 87 5.19 3.11 6.24
CA ILE A 87 3.78 3.06 6.66
C ILE A 87 3.22 1.66 6.37
N SER A 88 2.56 1.04 7.35
CA SER A 88 1.93 -0.27 7.14
C SER A 88 0.84 -0.20 6.07
N ARG A 89 0.57 -1.31 5.38
CA ARG A 89 -0.47 -1.33 4.33
C ARG A 89 -1.86 -1.00 4.89
N ALA A 90 -2.19 -1.52 6.08
CA ALA A 90 -3.49 -1.26 6.72
C ALA A 90 -3.64 0.24 7.06
N ASP A 91 -2.61 0.85 7.64
CA ASP A 91 -2.61 2.29 7.93
C ASP A 91 -2.68 3.11 6.65
N ALA A 92 -1.94 2.70 5.61
CA ALA A 92 -1.96 3.36 4.32
C ALA A 92 -3.35 3.34 3.67
N LEU A 93 -4.13 2.27 3.83
CA LEU A 93 -5.52 2.20 3.37
C LEU A 93 -6.43 3.07 4.23
N ALA A 94 -6.27 3.04 5.56
CA ALA A 94 -7.05 3.83 6.51
C ALA A 94 -6.87 5.35 6.33
N MET A 95 -5.73 5.80 5.80
CA MET A 95 -5.47 7.22 5.52
C MET A 95 -6.36 7.81 4.40
N GLY A 96 -6.91 6.98 3.51
CA GLY A 96 -7.76 7.45 2.40
C GLY A 96 -7.05 8.33 1.37
N LYS A 97 -7.81 8.85 0.40
CA LYS A 97 -7.31 9.80 -0.61
C LYS A 97 -7.02 11.15 0.03
N ARG A 98 -5.84 11.71 -0.24
CA ARG A 98 -5.57 13.11 0.13
C ARG A 98 -6.56 14.02 -0.61
N PRO A 99 -7.11 15.07 0.02
CA PRO A 99 -7.88 16.07 -0.71
C PRO A 99 -7.00 16.68 -1.81
N SER A 100 -7.22 16.25 -3.04
CA SER A 100 -6.57 16.83 -4.22
C SER A 100 -7.24 18.18 -4.47
N GLY A 101 -6.51 19.27 -4.25
CA GLY A 101 -6.94 20.58 -4.71
C GLY A 101 -7.58 21.50 -3.69
N ARG A 102 -7.35 21.37 -2.37
CA ARG A 102 -7.68 22.51 -1.50
C ARG A 102 -6.70 23.65 -1.81
N PRO A 103 -7.18 24.85 -2.21
CA PRO A 103 -6.28 25.97 -2.43
C PRO A 103 -5.46 26.19 -1.15
N PRO A 104 -4.17 26.53 -1.23
CA PRO A 104 -3.32 26.78 -0.07
C PRO A 104 -3.99 27.72 0.95
N GLY A 105 -4.84 28.63 0.46
CA GLY A 105 -5.69 29.53 1.25
C GLY A 105 -6.63 28.82 2.23
N ALA A 106 -7.38 27.81 1.80
CA ALA A 106 -8.35 27.12 2.66
C ALA A 106 -7.71 26.33 3.81
N ILE A 107 -6.49 25.80 3.60
CA ILE A 107 -5.72 25.15 4.68
C ILE A 107 -5.13 26.20 5.62
N ARG A 108 -4.65 27.32 5.06
CA ARG A 108 -4.14 28.46 5.84
C ARG A 108 -5.23 29.04 6.74
N GLU A 109 -6.41 29.32 6.20
CA GLU A 109 -7.55 29.82 6.97
C GLU A 109 -7.99 28.84 8.05
N ALA A 110 -8.13 27.56 7.73
CA ALA A 110 -8.49 26.54 8.71
C ALA A 110 -7.43 26.39 9.82
N ALA A 111 -6.13 26.50 9.47
CA ALA A 111 -5.04 26.46 10.43
C ALA A 111 -5.10 27.68 11.36
N LEU A 112 -5.30 28.88 10.81
CA LEU A 112 -5.40 30.12 11.57
C LEU A 112 -6.64 30.12 12.48
N ALA A 113 -7.79 29.66 11.99
CA ALA A 113 -9.01 29.49 12.79
C ALA A 113 -8.81 28.50 13.96
N ALA A 114 -7.97 27.48 13.77
CA ALA A 114 -7.58 26.54 14.82
C ALA A 114 -6.42 27.04 15.71
N GLY A 115 -5.92 28.26 15.52
CA GLY A 115 -4.79 28.81 16.27
C GLY A 115 -3.43 28.14 15.97
N LEU A 116 -3.31 27.48 14.81
CA LEU A 116 -2.12 26.77 14.38
C LEU A 116 -1.40 27.53 13.26
N HIS A 117 -0.07 27.50 13.29
CA HIS A 117 0.70 27.99 12.15
C HIS A 117 0.50 27.06 10.93
N PRO A 118 0.23 27.58 9.71
CA PRO A 118 -0.02 26.76 8.52
C PRO A 118 1.06 25.71 8.24
N SER A 119 2.33 26.03 8.50
CA SER A 119 3.45 25.08 8.32
C SER A 119 3.35 23.83 9.21
N VAL A 120 2.75 23.94 10.41
CA VAL A 120 2.54 22.79 11.31
C VAL A 120 1.52 21.84 10.69
N VAL A 121 0.40 22.39 10.20
CA VAL A 121 -0.65 21.61 9.54
C VAL A 121 -0.10 20.97 8.27
N TRP A 122 0.67 21.72 7.46
CA TRP A 122 1.34 21.19 6.26
C TRP A 122 2.32 20.06 6.57
N GLY A 123 3.15 20.19 7.61
CA GLY A 123 4.04 19.12 8.04
C GLY A 123 3.29 17.84 8.40
N ARG A 124 2.20 17.96 9.15
CA ARG A 124 1.32 16.83 9.54
C ARG A 124 0.67 16.19 8.33
N LEU A 125 0.09 16.98 7.43
CA LEU A 125 -0.49 16.49 6.19
C LEU A 125 0.55 15.76 5.34
N ARG A 126 1.79 16.28 5.25
CA ARG A 126 2.91 15.67 4.51
C ARG A 126 3.28 14.29 5.04
N ILE A 127 3.21 14.09 6.36
CA ILE A 127 3.46 12.81 7.04
C ILE A 127 2.25 11.86 6.95
N GLY A 128 1.12 12.33 6.40
CA GLY A 128 -0.05 11.50 6.10
C GLY A 128 -1.21 11.66 7.06
N TRP A 129 -1.22 12.69 7.90
CA TRP A 129 -2.36 12.97 8.77
C TRP A 129 -3.57 13.41 7.97
N SER A 130 -4.77 13.06 8.45
CA SER A 130 -6.02 13.64 7.95
C SER A 130 -6.13 15.11 8.40
N LEU A 131 -6.85 15.93 7.63
CA LEU A 131 -7.01 17.36 7.96
C LEU A 131 -7.68 17.59 9.32
N PRO A 132 -8.78 16.90 9.71
CA PRO A 132 -9.38 17.09 11.03
C PRO A 132 -8.40 16.78 12.16
N ARG A 133 -7.63 15.68 12.02
CA ARG A 133 -6.59 15.30 12.99
C ARG A 133 -5.43 16.29 13.02
N ALA A 134 -5.05 16.84 11.86
CA ALA A 134 -3.98 17.82 11.77
C ALA A 134 -4.35 19.16 12.43
N LEU A 135 -5.65 19.48 12.50
CA LEU A 135 -6.16 20.69 13.15
C LEU A 135 -6.44 20.49 14.65
N SER A 136 -6.79 19.28 15.10
CA SER A 136 -7.17 19.05 16.50
C SER A 136 -6.01 18.91 17.48
N VAL A 137 -4.82 18.48 17.02
CA VAL A 137 -3.69 18.22 17.93
C VAL A 137 -2.89 19.49 18.20
N ALA A 138 -2.70 19.87 19.47
CA ALA A 138 -1.85 20.99 19.83
C ALA A 138 -0.36 20.74 19.44
N PRO A 139 0.38 21.75 18.96
CA PRO A 139 1.79 21.58 18.64
C PRO A 139 2.60 21.40 19.93
N LYS A 140 3.58 20.50 19.91
CA LYS A 140 4.55 20.37 21.00
C LYS A 140 5.32 21.68 21.11
N ARG A 141 5.17 22.40 22.23
CA ARG A 141 5.99 23.58 22.52
C ARG A 141 7.38 23.12 22.92
N TYR A 142 8.34 23.21 21.99
CA TYR A 142 9.75 23.07 22.35
C TYR A 142 10.17 24.36 23.05
N ARG A 143 10.57 24.26 24.32
CA ARG A 143 11.20 25.38 25.02
C ARG A 143 12.51 25.69 24.31
N THR A 144 12.73 26.97 24.02
CA THR A 144 14.04 27.37 23.52
C THR A 144 15.06 27.28 24.65
N ARG A 145 16.33 27.03 24.32
CA ARG A 145 17.42 26.98 25.31
C ARG A 145 17.50 28.24 26.17
N ARG A 146 17.13 29.39 25.58
CA ARG A 146 17.03 30.70 26.24
C ARG A 146 15.89 30.78 27.26
N GLN A 147 14.73 30.18 26.96
CA GLN A 147 13.60 30.09 27.89
C GLN A 147 13.84 29.07 29.01
N ALA A 148 14.64 28.02 28.75
CA ALA A 148 15.02 27.06 29.76
C ALA A 148 16.04 27.64 30.77
N ALA A 149 17.01 28.42 30.29
CA ALA A 149 18.03 29.07 31.13
C ALA A 149 17.43 30.12 32.10
N ALA A 150 16.46 30.91 31.63
CA ALA A 150 15.81 31.94 32.44
C ALA A 150 15.02 31.43 33.67
N ILE A 151 14.64 30.14 33.70
CA ILE A 151 13.97 29.52 34.86
C ILE A 151 15.01 29.06 35.90
N THR A 152 16.21 28.71 35.46
CA THR A 152 17.28 28.21 36.33
C THR A 152 17.98 29.36 37.07
N GLU A 153 17.98 30.57 36.51
CA GLU A 153 18.64 31.76 37.08
C GLU A 153 17.72 32.61 37.98
N GLY A 154 16.42 32.30 38.04
CA GLY A 154 15.42 33.07 38.80
C GLY A 154 14.93 32.40 40.09
N ARG A 155 15.72 31.52 40.72
CA ARG A 155 15.34 30.79 41.94
C ARG A 155 16.34 30.99 43.07
#